data_AF-A0A950Z3P4-F1
#
_entry.id   AF-A0A950Z3P4-F1
#
_cell.length_a   1.000
_cell.length_b   1.000
_cell.length_c   1.000
_cell.angle_alpha   90.00
_cell.angle_beta   90.00
_cell.angle_gamma   90.00
#
_symmetry.space_group_name_H-M   'P 1'
#
loop_
_entity.id
_entity.type
_entity.pdbx_description
1 polymer ?
#
loop_
_entity_poly.entity_id
_entity_poly.type
_entity_poly.pdbx_seq_one_letter_code
_entity_poly.pdbx_strand_id
1 'polypeptide(L)'
;MVRGLRTFKEFQESGEGIATNILTSRLQRLEGAGVLCAEAQETDGRRTNYRLTRKGIVLSPILLELLIWGARHESTGVPRTFALNMERNREAVLTEVRR
;
A
#
# COMPACT_ATOMS: atom_id res chain seq x y z
N MET A 1 2.74 -0.21 -7.06
CA MET A 1 2.37 -0.17 -5.62
C MET A 1 3.63 0.00 -4.76
N VAL A 2 3.71 0.93 -3.79
CA VAL A 2 4.97 1.41 -3.16
C VAL A 2 5.88 0.32 -2.55
N ARG A 3 5.34 -0.78 -2.03
CA ARG A 3 6.11 -1.93 -1.52
C ARG A 3 5.99 -3.19 -2.38
N GLY A 4 5.31 -3.11 -3.52
CA GLY A 4 5.10 -4.23 -4.43
C GLY A 4 4.22 -5.39 -3.93
N LEU A 5 3.81 -5.40 -2.65
CA LEU A 5 2.97 -6.44 -2.05
C LEU A 5 1.60 -6.48 -2.73
N ARG A 6 1.15 -7.66 -3.16
CA ARG A 6 -0.12 -7.83 -3.89
C ARG A 6 -0.99 -8.92 -3.30
N THR A 7 -0.42 -9.89 -2.59
CA THR A 7 -1.16 -11.04 -2.05
C THR A 7 -1.47 -10.87 -0.56
N PHE A 8 -2.50 -11.57 -0.07
CA PHE A 8 -2.81 -11.62 1.36
C PHE A 8 -1.60 -12.03 2.21
N LYS A 9 -0.85 -13.04 1.75
CA LYS A 9 0.33 -13.56 2.44
C LYS A 9 1.42 -12.50 2.55
N GLU A 10 1.71 -11.79 1.46
CA GLU A 10 2.70 -10.70 1.46
C GLU A 10 2.31 -9.57 2.42
N PHE A 11 1.03 -9.21 2.50
CA PHE A 11 0.57 -8.22 3.49
C PHE A 11 0.72 -8.74 4.93
N GLN A 12 0.39 -10.00 5.17
CA GLN A 12 0.54 -10.62 6.50
C GLN A 12 2.00 -10.70 6.94
N GLU A 13 2.92 -10.98 6.01
CA GLU A 13 4.36 -11.13 6.26
C GLU A 13 5.13 -9.79 6.18
N SER A 14 4.43 -8.67 5.95
CA SER A 14 5.03 -7.34 5.75
C SER A 14 5.75 -6.74 6.97
N GLY A 15 5.61 -7.36 8.14
CA GLY A 15 6.16 -6.88 9.41
C GLY A 15 5.27 -5.88 10.16
N GLU A 16 4.05 -5.61 9.68
CA GLU A 16 3.10 -4.71 10.36
C GLU A 16 2.42 -5.34 11.60
N GLY A 17 2.56 -6.65 11.80
CA GLY A 17 1.98 -7.35 12.96
C GLY A 17 0.44 -7.41 12.95
N ILE A 18 -0.19 -7.28 11.78
CA ILE A 18 -1.65 -7.29 11.66
C ILE A 18 -2.20 -8.72 11.77
N ALA A 19 -3.14 -8.93 12.69
CA ALA A 19 -3.86 -10.20 12.80
C ALA A 19 -4.71 -10.50 11.55
N THR A 20 -4.81 -11.77 11.16
CA THR A 20 -5.47 -12.23 9.93
C THR A 20 -6.90 -11.69 9.77
N ASN A 21 -7.71 -11.73 10.83
CA ASN A 21 -9.08 -11.22 10.81
C ASN A 21 -9.15 -9.70 10.56
N ILE A 22 -8.22 -8.94 11.15
CA ILE A 22 -8.11 -7.49 10.96
C ILE A 22 -7.65 -7.17 9.54
N LEU A 23 -6.67 -7.91 9.01
CA LEU A 23 -6.21 -7.75 7.63
C LEU A 23 -7.34 -8.02 6.64
N THR A 24 -8.08 -9.13 6.80
CA THR A 24 -9.25 -9.44 5.99
C THR A 24 -10.28 -8.32 6.01
N SER A 25 -10.65 -7.84 7.21
CA SER A 25 -11.63 -6.75 7.35
C SER A 25 -11.16 -5.46 6.66
N ARG A 26 -9.88 -5.10 6.78
CA ARG A 26 -9.32 -3.91 6.14
C ARG A 26 -9.32 -4.01 4.62
N LEU A 27 -8.91 -5.17 4.07
CA LEU A 27 -8.92 -5.41 2.63
C LEU A 27 -10.34 -5.34 2.07
N GLN A 28 -11.32 -5.99 2.73
CA GLN A 28 -12.73 -5.91 2.36
C GLN A 28 -13.27 -4.47 2.40
N ARG A 29 -12.88 -3.67 3.40
CA ARG A 29 -13.28 -2.26 3.48
C ARG A 29 -12.69 -1.42 2.36
N LEU A 30 -11.43 -1.64 2.01
CA LEU A 30 -10.76 -0.93 0.91
C LEU A 30 -11.34 -1.33 -0.45
N GLU A 31 -11.70 -2.60 -0.62
CA GLU A 31 -12.39 -3.10 -1.80
C GLU A 31 -13.82 -2.53 -1.91
N GLY A 32 -14.60 -2.57 -0.83
CA GLY A 32 -15.93 -1.97 -0.79
C GLY A 32 -15.93 -0.45 -0.99
N ALA A 33 -14.85 0.23 -0.60
CA ALA A 33 -14.64 1.65 -0.88
C ALA A 33 -14.15 1.92 -2.32
N GLY A 34 -13.91 0.88 -3.12
CA GLY A 34 -13.40 0.96 -4.49
C GLY A 34 -11.96 1.45 -4.57
N VAL A 35 -11.16 1.34 -3.51
CA VAL A 35 -9.73 1.70 -3.48
C VAL A 35 -8.89 0.57 -4.04
N LEU A 36 -9.27 -0.67 -3.73
CA LEU A 36 -8.65 -1.89 -4.23
C LEU A 36 -9.65 -2.72 -5.05
N CYS A 37 -9.14 -3.58 -5.92
CA CYS A 37 -9.86 -4.71 -6.52
C CYS A 37 -9.12 -6.02 -6.23
N ALA A 38 -9.88 -7.09 -5.98
CA ALA A 38 -9.37 -8.44 -5.87
C ALA A 38 -9.45 -9.16 -7.23
N GLU A 39 -8.32 -9.65 -7.73
CA GLU A 39 -8.21 -10.37 -9.00
C GLU A 39 -7.57 -11.74 -8.77
N ALA A 40 -8.01 -12.76 -9.49
CA ALA A 40 -7.32 -14.05 -9.50
C ALA A 40 -5.91 -13.89 -10.10
N GLN A 41 -4.90 -14.49 -9.48
CA GLN A 41 -3.55 -14.48 -9.99
C GLN A 41 -3.46 -15.33 -11.26
N GLU A 42 -2.91 -14.76 -12.34
CA GLU A 42 -2.82 -15.42 -13.65
C GLU A 42 -2.08 -16.77 -13.63
N THR A 43 -1.09 -16.91 -12.74
CA THR A 43 -0.27 -18.13 -12.65
C THR A 43 -0.81 -19.17 -11.66
N ASP A 44 -1.70 -18.78 -10.76
CA ASP A 44 -2.33 -19.65 -9.76
C ASP A 44 -3.70 -19.08 -9.39
N GLY A 45 -4.75 -19.50 -10.08
CA GLY A 45 -6.11 -18.97 -9.90
C GLY A 45 -6.70 -19.17 -8.49
N ARG A 46 -6.00 -19.89 -7.60
CA ARG A 46 -6.35 -20.00 -6.18
C ARG A 46 -5.84 -18.82 -5.35
N ARG A 47 -4.89 -18.03 -5.87
CA ARG A 47 -4.33 -16.87 -5.19
C ARG A 47 -5.02 -15.61 -5.65
N THR A 48 -5.32 -14.74 -4.69
CA THR A 48 -5.94 -13.44 -4.94
C THR A 48 -4.87 -12.35 -4.86
N ASN A 49 -4.79 -11.54 -5.92
CA ASN A 49 -4.00 -10.33 -5.98
C ASN A 49 -4.91 -9.12 -5.73
N TYR A 50 -4.50 -8.26 -4.82
CA TYR A 50 -5.12 -6.96 -4.58
C TYR A 50 -4.38 -5.90 -5.39
N ARG A 51 -5.11 -5.18 -6.24
CA ARG A 51 -4.56 -4.09 -7.05
C ARG A 51 -5.26 -2.78 -6.72
N LEU A 52 -4.54 -1.67 -6.83
CA LEU A 52 -5.14 -0.34 -6.70
C LEU A 52 -6.04 -0.08 -7.91
N THR A 53 -7.25 0.37 -7.66
CA THR A 53 -8.10 0.92 -8.71
C THR A 53 -7.59 2.30 -9.12
N ARG A 54 -8.20 2.90 -10.14
CA ARG A 54 -7.97 4.32 -10.46
C ARG A 54 -8.15 5.22 -9.24
N LYS A 55 -9.15 4.96 -8.39
CA LYS A 55 -9.40 5.71 -7.15
C LYS A 55 -8.25 5.54 -6.15
N GLY A 56 -7.71 4.34 -6.00
CA GLY A 56 -6.56 4.09 -5.14
C GLY A 56 -5.27 4.75 -5.65
N ILE A 57 -5.05 4.75 -6.97
CA ILE A 57 -3.90 5.39 -7.59
C ILE A 57 -3.93 6.91 -7.37
N VAL A 58 -5.07 7.58 -7.58
CA VAL A 58 -5.17 9.05 -7.39
C VAL A 58 -5.08 9.46 -5.92
N LEU A 59 -5.30 8.53 -4.98
CA LEU A 59 -5.13 8.77 -3.54
C LEU A 59 -3.65 8.80 -3.11
N SER A 60 -2.75 8.22 -3.91
CA SER A 60 -1.34 8.05 -3.55
C SER A 60 -0.57 9.33 -3.19
N PRO A 61 -0.79 10.51 -3.82
CA PRO A 61 -0.09 11.73 -3.42
C PRO A 61 -0.43 12.14 -1.99
N ILE A 62 -1.70 12.01 -1.59
CA ILE A 62 -2.16 12.37 -0.24
C ILE A 62 -1.52 11.45 0.81
N LEU A 63 -1.44 10.14 0.51
CA LEU A 63 -0.79 9.17 1.40
C LEU A 63 0.70 9.43 1.54
N LEU A 64 1.36 9.86 0.45
CA LEU A 64 2.77 10.23 0.47
C LEU A 64 3.02 11.45 1.36
N GLU A 65 2.20 12.51 1.25
CA GLU A 65 2.32 13.68 2.13
C GLU A 65 2.11 13.32 3.60
N LEU A 66 1.12 12.46 3.89
CA LEU A 66 0.86 11.99 5.25
C LEU A 66 2.07 11.22 5.81
N LEU A 67 2.71 10.38 4.98
CA LEU A 67 3.91 9.63 5.36
C LEU A 67 5.10 10.56 5.64
N ILE A 68 5.31 11.57 4.79
CA ILE A 68 6.39 12.55 4.97
C ILE A 68 6.17 13.39 6.23
N TRP A 69 4.94 13.86 6.45
CA TRP A 69 4.57 14.59 7.66
C TRP A 69 4.81 13.74 8.91
N GLY A 70 4.33 12.49 8.91
CA GLY A 70 4.54 11.57 10.03
C GLY A 70 6.02 11.35 10.33
N ALA A 71 6.85 11.11 9.30
CA ALA A 71 8.29 10.93 9.50
C ALA A 71 9.02 12.19 10.01
N ARG A 72 8.44 13.38 9.81
CA ARG A 72 8.99 14.67 10.27
C ARG A 72 8.60 15.01 11.70
N HIS A 73 7.46 14.54 12.17
CA HIS A 73 6.86 15.02 13.42
C HIS A 73 6.62 13.91 14.44
N GLU A 74 6.52 12.65 14.01
CA GLU A 74 6.15 11.50 14.84
C GLU A 74 7.22 10.41 14.81
N SER A 75 7.20 9.55 15.84
CA SER A 75 7.95 8.30 15.82
C SER A 75 7.18 7.28 14.99
N THR A 76 7.67 6.98 13.77
CA THR A 76 7.03 6.03 12.86
C THR A 76 7.90 4.79 12.68
N GLY A 77 7.29 3.67 12.26
CA GLY A 77 8.03 2.47 11.85
C GLY A 77 8.83 2.63 10.55
N VAL A 78 8.74 3.79 9.89
CA VAL A 78 9.51 4.11 8.68
C VAL A 78 10.70 4.99 9.08
N PRO A 79 11.94 4.59 8.73
CA PRO A 79 13.11 5.44 9.00
C PRO A 79 12.94 6.82 8.37
N ARG A 80 13.23 7.89 9.14
CA ARG A 80 13.13 9.27 8.65
C ARG A 80 13.90 9.48 7.34
N THR A 81 15.09 8.89 7.21
CA THR A 81 15.90 8.95 5.99
C THR A 81 15.17 8.39 4.77
N PHE A 82 14.42 7.30 4.93
CA PHE A 82 13.62 6.70 3.87
C PHE A 82 12.48 7.63 3.43
N ALA A 83 11.72 8.19 4.39
CA ALA A 83 10.62 9.10 4.08
C ALA A 83 11.10 10.40 3.39
N LEU A 84 12.22 10.98 3.84
CA LEU A 84 12.82 12.16 3.19
C LEU A 84 13.35 11.85 1.79
N ASN A 85 13.83 10.63 1.54
CA ASN A 85 14.21 10.21 0.19
C ASN A 85 12.99 10.10 -0.74
N MET A 86 11.84 9.66 -0.22
CA MET A 86 10.59 9.64 -1.00
C MET A 86 10.09 11.05 -1.32
N GLU A 87 10.26 12.01 -0.41
CA GLU A 87 9.95 13.42 -0.67
C GLU A 87 10.79 13.99 -1.84
N ARG A 88 12.10 13.71 -1.84
CA ARG A 88 13.01 14.14 -2.91
C ARG A 88 12.70 13.48 -4.26
N ASN A 89 12.12 12.27 -4.24
CA ASN A 89 11.82 11.47 -5.43
C ASN A 89 10.32 11.27 -5.66
N ARG A 90 9.48 12.24 -5.25
CA ARG A 90 8.02 12.06 -5.21
C ARG A 90 7.40 11.60 -6.53
N GLU A 91 7.86 12.16 -7.65
CA GLU A 91 7.35 11.81 -8.99
C GLU A 91 7.67 10.37 -9.37
N ALA A 92 8.86 9.88 -9.01
CA ALA A 92 9.25 8.50 -9.24
C ALA A 92 8.38 7.54 -8.41
N VAL A 93 8.17 7.86 -7.13
CA VAL A 93 7.31 7.08 -6.21
C VAL A 93 5.87 7.03 -6.73
N LEU A 94 5.29 8.16 -7.13
CA LEU A 94 3.92 8.22 -7.65
C LEU A 94 3.77 7.48 -8.99
N THR A 95 4.82 7.48 -9.82
CA THR A 95 4.84 6.72 -11.08
C THR A 95 4.88 5.21 -10.83
N GLU A 96 5.63 4.75 -9.82
CA GLU A 96 5.67 3.35 -9.41
C GLU A 96 4.32 2.86 -8.85
N VAL A 97 3.52 3.74 -8.25
CA VAL A 97 2.17 3.38 -7.79
C VAL A 97 1.23 3.07 -8.97
N ARG A 98 1.47 3.68 -10.13
CA ARG A 98 0.70 3.45 -11.37
C ARG A 98 1.04 2.13 -12.08
N ARG A 99 2.11 1.44 -11.66
CA ARG A 99 2.55 0.12 -12.15
C ARG A 99 2.09 -1.01 -11.22
#